data_AF-A0A7V7ZGY3-F1
#
_entry.id   AF-A0A7V7ZGY3-F1
#
_cell.length_a   1.000
_cell.length_b   1.000
_cell.length_c   1.000
_cell.angle_alpha   90.00
_cell.angle_beta   90.00
_cell.angle_gamma   90.00
#
_symmetry.space_group_name_H-M   'P 1'
#
loop_
_entity.id
_entity.type
_entity.pdbx_description
1 polymer ?
#
loop_
_entity_poly.entity_id
_entity_poly.type
_entity_poly.pdbx_seq_one_letter_code
_entity_poly.pdbx_strand_id
1 'polypeptide(L)'
;MRLDLSSKRAKKLIRDHNLTEEEILQIVASARINLATFDPEYRTNVTQIADDLSKSRPTIYGWADRAISATIHSLRNIRTGRPPKEKERANGAEA
;
A
#
# COMPACT_ATOMS: atom_id res chain seq x y z
N MET A 1 -5.01 -1.87 11.16
CA MET A 1 -5.46 -0.92 10.12
C MET A 1 -6.74 -1.46 9.51
N ARG A 2 -7.90 -0.78 9.61
CA ARG A 2 -9.15 -1.26 9.00
C ARG A 2 -9.26 -0.70 7.58
N LEU A 3 -9.39 -1.58 6.59
CA LEU A 3 -9.47 -1.21 5.17
C LEU A 3 -10.90 -1.43 4.65
N ASP A 4 -11.39 -0.48 3.85
CA ASP A 4 -12.62 -0.68 3.07
C ASP A 4 -12.27 -1.23 1.68
N LEU A 5 -12.55 -2.52 1.48
CA LEU A 5 -12.29 -3.23 0.22
C LEU A 5 -13.56 -3.44 -0.60
N SER A 6 -14.63 -2.67 -0.32
CA SER A 6 -15.92 -2.81 -1.00
C SER A 6 -15.90 -2.40 -2.48
N SER A 7 -14.92 -1.56 -2.87
CA SER A 7 -14.84 -1.02 -4.23
C SER A 7 -14.64 -2.11 -5.30
N LYS A 8 -15.28 -1.92 -6.46
CA LYS A 8 -15.18 -2.84 -7.61
C LYS A 8 -13.72 -3.05 -8.05
N ARG A 9 -12.90 -1.99 -8.03
CA ARG A 9 -11.48 -2.05 -8.40
C ARG A 9 -10.67 -2.87 -7.40
N ALA A 10 -10.87 -2.68 -6.09
CA ALA A 10 -10.19 -3.47 -5.07
C ALA A 10 -10.52 -4.96 -5.21
N LYS A 11 -11.82 -5.30 -5.34
CA LYS A 11 -12.26 -6.69 -5.56
C LYS A 11 -11.64 -7.35 -6.79
N LYS A 12 -11.54 -6.60 -7.90
CA LYS A 12 -10.88 -7.07 -9.13
C LYS A 12 -9.40 -7.38 -8.87
N LEU A 13 -8.64 -6.45 -8.28
CA LEU A 13 -7.22 -6.65 -7.99
C LEU A 13 -6.96 -7.82 -7.04
N ILE A 14 -7.78 -7.95 -5.99
CA ILE A 14 -7.68 -9.07 -5.04
C ILE A 14 -7.85 -10.41 -5.75
N ARG A 15 -8.87 -10.52 -6.60
CA ARG A 15 -9.13 -11.75 -7.37
C ARG A 15 -8.04 -12.02 -8.40
N ASP A 16 -7.67 -11.01 -9.19
CA ASP A 16 -6.75 -11.17 -10.32
C ASP A 16 -5.32 -11.51 -9.85
N HIS A 17 -4.92 -11.10 -8.63
CA HIS A 17 -3.60 -11.39 -8.05
C HIS A 17 -3.62 -12.40 -6.88
N ASN A 18 -4.80 -12.92 -6.52
CA ASN A 18 -5.02 -13.76 -5.34
C ASN A 18 -4.39 -13.18 -4.06
N LEU A 19 -4.74 -11.93 -3.74
CA LEU A 19 -4.11 -11.20 -2.63
C LEU A 19 -4.58 -11.71 -1.27
N THR A 20 -3.62 -11.94 -0.38
CA THR A 20 -3.91 -12.16 1.04
C THR A 20 -4.16 -10.82 1.76
N GLU A 21 -4.80 -10.86 2.92
CA GLU A 21 -4.99 -9.66 3.74
C GLU A 21 -3.65 -9.01 4.12
N GLU A 22 -2.63 -9.81 4.43
CA GLU A 22 -1.29 -9.32 4.75
C GLU A 22 -0.68 -8.55 3.57
N GLU A 23 -0.75 -9.09 2.35
CA GLU A 23 -0.23 -8.43 1.16
C GLU A 23 -0.95 -7.09 0.91
N ILE A 24 -2.26 -7.04 1.13
CA ILE A 24 -3.02 -5.79 1.01
C ILE A 24 -2.53 -4.77 2.04
N LEU A 25 -2.31 -5.17 3.29
CA LEU A 25 -1.78 -4.30 4.34
C LEU A 25 -0.39 -3.78 3.98
N GLN A 26 0.50 -4.65 3.47
CA GLN A 26 1.85 -4.30 3.03
C GLN A 26 1.80 -3.30 1.86
N ILE A 27 0.99 -3.55 0.83
CA ILE A 27 0.80 -2.63 -0.30
C ILE A 27 0.35 -1.25 0.19
N VAL A 28 -0.65 -1.20 1.06
CA VAL A 28 -1.17 0.08 1.59
C VAL A 28 -0.11 0.79 2.45
N ALA A 29 0.62 0.05 3.29
CA ALA A 29 1.68 0.62 4.12
C ALA A 29 2.81 1.20 3.25
N SER A 30 3.32 0.44 2.28
CA SER A 30 4.36 0.90 1.35
C SER A 30 3.90 2.11 0.55
N ALA A 31 2.67 2.11 0.02
CA ALA A 31 2.14 3.24 -0.72
C ALA A 31 2.05 4.52 0.14
N ARG A 32 1.63 4.40 1.41
CA ARG A 32 1.56 5.54 2.34
C ARG A 32 2.93 6.10 2.66
N ILE A 33 3.93 5.25 2.91
CA ILE A 33 5.31 5.70 3.16
C ILE A 33 5.89 6.38 1.91
N ASN A 34 5.71 5.78 0.72
CA ASN A 34 6.17 6.39 -0.52
C ASN A 34 5.55 7.77 -0.74
N LEU A 35 4.24 7.90 -0.53
CA LEU A 35 3.56 9.19 -0.63
C LEU A 35 4.10 10.20 0.39
N ALA A 36 4.15 9.83 1.67
CA ALA A 36 4.63 10.71 2.74
C ALA A 36 6.09 11.14 2.58
N THR A 37 6.89 10.37 1.84
CA THR A 37 8.29 10.69 1.55
C THR A 37 8.43 11.90 0.61
N PHE A 38 7.50 12.07 -0.33
CA PHE A 38 7.59 13.13 -1.35
C PHE A 38 6.53 14.22 -1.18
N ASP A 39 5.37 13.89 -0.62
CA ASP A 39 4.26 14.82 -0.41
C ASP A 39 3.42 14.39 0.82
N PRO A 40 3.83 14.78 2.04
CA PRO A 40 3.15 14.40 3.28
C PRO A 40 1.79 15.08 3.46
N GLU A 41 1.50 16.16 2.73
CA GLU A 41 0.24 16.90 2.81
C GLU A 41 -0.72 16.58 1.66
N TYR A 42 -0.36 15.61 0.81
CA TYR A 42 -1.08 15.27 -0.42
C TYR A 42 -2.59 15.08 -0.21
N ARG A 43 -3.37 15.85 -0.99
CA ARG A 43 -4.85 15.79 -1.02
C ARG A 43 -5.39 16.01 -2.44
N THR A 44 -5.02 15.15 -3.37
CA THR A 44 -5.40 15.28 -4.78
C THR A 44 -6.14 14.04 -5.29
N ASN A 45 -7.20 14.23 -6.08
CA ASN A 45 -7.97 13.14 -6.70
C ASN A 45 -7.51 12.83 -8.13
N VAL A 46 -7.93 11.69 -8.70
CA VAL A 46 -7.48 11.23 -10.02
C VAL A 46 -7.77 12.21 -11.17
N THR A 47 -8.83 13.01 -11.07
CA THR A 47 -9.17 13.99 -12.11
C THR A 47 -8.15 15.11 -12.09
N GLN A 48 -7.86 15.68 -10.92
CA GLN A 48 -6.84 16.71 -10.76
C GLN A 48 -5.45 16.20 -11.20
N ILE A 49 -5.06 14.98 -10.80
CA ILE A 49 -3.79 14.38 -11.27
C ILE A 49 -3.74 14.28 -12.80
N ALA A 50 -4.84 13.87 -13.42
CA ALA A 50 -4.93 13.70 -14.87
C ALA A 50 -4.77 15.06 -15.58
N ASP A 51 -5.43 16.09 -15.07
CA ASP A 51 -5.35 17.45 -15.59
C ASP A 51 -3.93 18.03 -15.41
N ASP A 52 -3.37 17.96 -14.20
CA ASP A 52 -2.04 18.48 -13.85
C ASP A 52 -0.93 17.84 -14.71
N LEU A 53 -1.04 16.54 -14.99
CA LEU A 53 -0.07 15.80 -15.80
C LEU A 53 -0.38 15.82 -17.30
N SER A 54 -1.47 16.47 -17.72
CA SER A 54 -1.97 16.45 -19.10
C SER A 54 -2.11 15.02 -19.65
N LYS A 55 -2.75 14.14 -18.88
CA LYS A 55 -3.00 12.73 -19.22
C LYS A 55 -4.47 12.37 -19.07
N SER A 56 -4.88 11.28 -19.70
CA SER A 56 -6.22 10.73 -19.48
C SER A 56 -6.32 10.01 -18.13
N ARG A 57 -7.50 10.04 -17.50
CA ARG A 57 -7.77 9.24 -16.28
C ARG A 57 -7.47 7.75 -16.47
N PRO A 58 -7.83 7.09 -17.60
CA PRO A 58 -7.42 5.71 -17.86
C PRO A 58 -5.91 5.49 -17.83
N THR A 59 -5.12 6.45 -18.32
CA THR A 59 -3.66 6.39 -18.25
C THR A 59 -3.17 6.38 -16.81
N ILE A 60 -3.69 7.28 -15.96
CA ILE A 60 -3.33 7.35 -14.53
C ILE A 60 -3.70 6.04 -13.81
N TYR A 61 -4.91 5.51 -14.05
CA TYR A 61 -5.29 4.20 -13.49
C TYR A 61 -4.38 3.06 -13.98
N GLY A 62 -4.01 3.07 -15.26
CA GLY A 62 -3.09 2.09 -15.82
C GLY A 62 -1.69 2.15 -15.24
N TRP A 63 -1.20 3.32 -14.82
CA TRP A 63 0.05 3.43 -14.07
C TRP A 63 -0.09 2.84 -12.66
N ALA A 64 -1.18 3.19 -11.97
CA ALA A 64 -1.44 2.69 -10.63
C ALA A 64 -1.58 1.15 -10.60
N ASP A 65 -2.29 0.55 -11.56
CA ASP A 65 -2.43 -0.91 -11.64
C ASP A 65 -1.09 -1.61 -11.89
N ARG A 66 -0.25 -1.08 -12.79
CA ARG A 66 1.10 -1.62 -13.04
C ARG A 66 2.01 -1.48 -11.81
N ALA A 67 1.94 -0.35 -11.11
CA ALA A 67 2.71 -0.12 -9.88
C ALA A 67 2.29 -1.07 -8.75
N ILE A 68 0.99 -1.35 -8.62
CA ILE A 68 0.47 -2.35 -7.68
C ILE A 68 0.99 -3.74 -8.06
N SER A 69 0.91 -4.14 -9.33
CA SER A 69 1.41 -5.44 -9.79
C SER A 69 2.91 -5.61 -9.53
N ALA A 70 3.72 -4.57 -9.79
CA ALA A 70 5.15 -4.60 -9.52
C ALA A 70 5.43 -4.70 -8.01
N THR A 71 4.67 -3.97 -7.18
CA THR A 71 4.76 -4.05 -5.72
C THR A 71 4.45 -5.46 -5.22
N ILE A 72 3.37 -6.09 -5.71
CA ILE A 72 3.01 -7.47 -5.35
C ILE A 72 4.15 -8.43 -5.67
N HIS A 73 4.70 -8.33 -6.89
CA HIS A 73 5.83 -9.16 -7.28
C HIS A 73 7.03 -8.96 -6.35
N SER A 74 7.36 -7.71 -6.02
CA SER A 74 8.45 -7.40 -5.09
C SER A 74 8.19 -7.99 -3.71
N LEU A 75 7.01 -7.75 -3.11
CA LEU A 75 6.67 -8.22 -1.77
C LEU A 75 6.79 -9.74 -1.62
N ARG A 76 6.35 -10.50 -2.63
CA ARG A 76 6.45 -11.97 -2.64
C ARG A 76 7.88 -12.50 -2.74
N ASN A 77 8.81 -11.69 -3.25
CA ASN A 77 10.20 -12.08 -3.48
C ASN A 77 11.18 -11.46 -2.48
N ILE A 78 10.78 -10.43 -1.74
CA ILE A 78 11.61 -9.83 -0.70
C ILE A 78 11.61 -10.77 0.51
N ARG A 79 12.82 -11.08 1.00
CA ARG A 79 13.00 -11.76 2.29
C ARG A 79 12.41 -10.86 3.37
N THR A 80 11.31 -11.28 4.01
CA THR A 80 10.76 -10.56 5.16
C THR A 80 11.85 -10.52 6.24
N GLY A 81 12.23 -9.31 6.63
CA GLY A 81 13.37 -9.06 7.51
C GLY A 81 13.20 -9.65 8.92
N ARG A 82 14.15 -9.33 9.80
CA ARG A 82 14.20 -9.84 11.18
C ARG A 82 12.86 -9.60 11.91
N PRO A 83 12.36 -10.59 12.67
CA PRO A 83 11.18 -10.41 13.52
C PRO A 83 11.33 -9.16 14.41
N PRO A 84 10.23 -8.49 14.78
CA PRO A 84 10.28 -7.39 15.73
C PRO A 84 11.01 -7.84 17.00
N LYS A 85 11.93 -7.02 17.53
CA LYS A 85 12.44 -7.26 18.89
C LYS A 85 11.23 -7.28 19.81
N GLU A 86 10.99 -8.40 20.49
CA GLU A 86 10.03 -8.43 21.59
C GLU A 86 10.39 -7.27 22.52
N LYS A 87 9.43 -6.37 22.76
CA LYS A 87 9.57 -5.43 23.86
C LYS A 87 9.54 -6.29 25.11
N GLU A 88 10.71 -6.62 25.64
CA GLU A 88 10.86 -7.08 27.01
C GLU A 88 10.02 -6.14 27.86
N ARG A 89 8.90 -6.66 28.40
CA ARG A 89 8.22 -6.03 29.52
C ARG A 89 9.13 -6.20 30.73
N ALA A 90 10.27 -5.53 30.70
CA ALA A 90 11.04 -5.20 31.88
C ALA A 90 10.25 -4.09 32.60
N ASN A 91 9.40 -4.51 33.52
CA ASN A 91 9.27 -3.87 34.82
C ASN A 91 8.90 -5.00 35.79
N GLY A 92 9.94 -5.68 36.28
CA GLY A 92 9.88 -6.40 37.55
C GLY A 92 9.40 -5.44 38.64
N ALA A 93 8.57 -5.92 39.55
CA ALA A 93 9.07 -6.29 40.87
C ALA A 93 9.69 -5.09 41.59
N GLU A 94 8.83 -4.27 42.19
CA GLU A 94 9.14 -3.74 43.52
C GLU A 94 8.24 -4.48 44.51
N ALA A 95 8.87 -4.82 45.63
CA ALA A 95 8.46 -5.74 46.67
C ALA A 95 7.34 -5.19 47.57
#